data_AF-A0A2V3UEY9-F1
#
_entry.id   AF-A0A2V3UEY9-F1
#
_cell.length_a   1.000
_cell.length_b   1.000
_cell.length_c   1.000
_cell.angle_alpha   90.00
_cell.angle_beta   90.00
_cell.angle_gamma   90.00
#
_symmetry.space_group_name_H-M   'P 1'
#
loop_
_entity.id
_entity.type
_entity.pdbx_description
1 polymer ?
#
loop_
_entity_poly.entity_id
_entity_poly.type
_entity_poly.pdbx_seq_one_letter_code
_entity_poly.pdbx_strand_id
1 'polypeptide(L)'
;MAGASILRDPLDYPIAAPTAFGGSRAIFDAAREDVGLTCTPMIETNSMHVLAGFLAAGAGVSITALGRAQMCVGSGILTVIPVVGAAPARGRVALPMCRGARLAPIDQGA
;
A
#
# COMPACT_ATOMS: atom_id res chain seq x y z
N MET A 1 5.30 18.64 -15.54
CA MET A 1 6.02 17.46 -15.04
C MET A 1 5.57 17.22 -13.61
N ALA A 2 4.73 16.19 -13.38
CA ALA A 2 4.31 15.85 -12.03
C ALA A 2 5.51 15.23 -11.30
N GLY A 3 6.00 15.90 -10.26
CA GLY A 3 7.08 15.39 -9.42
C GLY A 3 6.69 14.02 -8.88
N ALA A 4 7.61 13.07 -8.97
CA ALA A 4 7.49 11.80 -8.27
C ALA A 4 7.36 12.14 -6.78
N SER A 5 6.18 11.94 -6.19
CA SER A 5 6.03 11.98 -4.74
C SER A 5 6.80 10.80 -4.17
N ILE A 6 8.06 11.04 -3.82
CA ILE A 6 8.87 10.10 -3.05
C ILE A 6 8.23 10.02 -1.66
N LEU A 7 7.69 8.85 -1.32
CA LEU A 7 7.41 8.51 0.08
C LEU A 7 8.77 8.42 0.79
N ARG A 8 8.91 9.11 1.93
CA ARG A 8 10.16 9.15 2.69
C ARG A 8 10.55 7.78 3.23
N ASP A 9 9.56 7.03 3.71
CA ASP A 9 9.60 5.58 3.92
C ASP A 9 8.14 5.12 4.06
N PRO A 10 7.68 4.04 3.42
CA PRO A 10 6.35 3.48 3.71
C PRO A 10 6.13 3.11 5.19
N LEU A 11 7.18 2.91 6.00
CA LEU A 11 7.11 2.74 7.46
C LEU A 11 6.59 3.96 8.21
N ASP A 12 6.74 5.14 7.63
CA ASP A 12 6.28 6.38 8.24
C ASP A 12 4.78 6.56 8.09
N TYR A 13 4.04 5.67 7.44
CA TYR A 13 2.63 5.89 7.15
C TYR A 13 1.74 4.75 7.68
N PRO A 14 0.51 5.04 8.13
CA PRO A 14 -0.41 3.99 8.55
C PRO A 14 -0.62 2.96 7.44
N ILE A 15 -0.44 1.69 7.76
CA ILE A 15 -0.53 0.61 6.77
C ILE A 15 -1.87 -0.10 6.87
N ALA A 16 -2.56 -0.20 5.75
CA ALA A 16 -3.68 -1.11 5.54
C ALA A 16 -3.17 -2.43 4.96
N ALA A 17 -3.51 -3.54 5.59
CA ALA A 17 -3.14 -4.87 5.13
C ALA A 17 -4.37 -5.69 4.72
N PRO A 18 -4.22 -6.67 3.81
CA PRO A 18 -5.20 -7.74 3.65
C PRO A 18 -5.38 -8.52 4.96
N THR A 19 -6.59 -9.01 5.24
CA THR A 19 -6.79 -9.92 6.37
C THR A 19 -5.96 -11.20 6.23
N ALA A 20 -5.58 -11.80 7.36
CA ALA A 20 -4.75 -13.00 7.43
C ALA A 20 -5.23 -14.17 6.54
N PHE A 21 -6.53 -14.31 6.34
CA PHE A 21 -7.15 -15.40 5.56
C PHE A 21 -7.43 -15.05 4.09
N GLY A 22 -7.11 -13.83 3.66
CA GLY A 22 -7.32 -13.39 2.28
C GLY A 22 -6.19 -13.85 1.35
N GLY A 23 -6.51 -14.27 0.13
CA GLY A 23 -5.50 -14.72 -0.85
C GLY A 23 -4.43 -13.69 -1.21
N SER A 24 -4.64 -12.41 -0.93
CA SER A 24 -3.64 -11.35 -1.10
C SER A 24 -2.70 -11.15 0.08
N ARG A 25 -2.94 -11.81 1.23
CA ARG A 25 -2.09 -11.69 2.42
C ARG A 25 -0.68 -12.20 2.16
N ALA A 26 -0.54 -13.36 1.52
CA ALA A 26 0.77 -13.92 1.18
C ALA A 26 1.60 -12.99 0.27
N ILE A 27 0.95 -12.20 -0.60
CA ILE A 27 1.62 -11.21 -1.44
C ILE A 27 2.06 -10.01 -0.60
N PHE A 28 1.19 -9.54 0.28
CA PHE A 28 1.50 -8.46 1.22
C PHE A 28 2.67 -8.85 2.12
N ASP A 29 2.63 -10.02 2.77
CA ASP A 29 3.65 -10.49 3.70
C ASP A 29 4.99 -10.72 2.98
N ALA A 30 4.99 -11.36 1.81
CA ALA A 30 6.21 -11.58 1.04
C ALA A 30 6.85 -10.26 0.57
N ALA A 31 6.03 -9.31 0.10
CA ALA A 31 6.54 -8.01 -0.29
C ALA A 31 7.06 -7.22 0.91
N ARG A 32 6.34 -7.27 2.04
CA ARG A 32 6.73 -6.65 3.31
C ARG A 32 8.08 -7.21 3.78
N GLU A 33 8.27 -8.52 3.76
CA GLU A 33 9.52 -9.18 4.13
C GLU A 33 10.68 -8.83 3.18
N ASP A 34 10.44 -8.85 1.87
CA ASP A 34 11.44 -8.55 0.83
C ASP A 34 12.03 -7.14 0.98
N VAL A 35 11.19 -6.17 1.34
CA VAL A 35 11.65 -4.80 1.59
C VAL A 35 12.03 -4.52 3.05
N GLY A 36 12.10 -5.55 3.89
CA GLY A 36 12.48 -5.43 5.30
C GLY A 36 11.51 -4.59 6.14
N LEU A 37 10.24 -4.49 5.74
CA LEU A 37 9.23 -3.69 6.42
C LEU A 37 8.69 -4.40 7.66
N THR A 38 9.06 -3.93 8.86
CA THR A 38 8.31 -4.26 10.08
C THR A 38 7.19 -3.26 10.29
N CYS A 39 5.96 -3.67 9.96
CA CYS A 39 4.76 -2.85 10.19
C CYS A 39 3.68 -3.60 11.00
N THR A 40 2.96 -2.85 11.83
CA THR A 40 1.69 -3.28 12.43
C THR A 40 0.56 -2.65 11.62
N PRO A 41 -0.29 -3.44 10.93
CA PRO A 41 -1.39 -2.86 10.16
C PRO A 41 -2.35 -2.09 11.08
N MET A 42 -2.66 -0.85 10.72
CA MET A 42 -3.69 -0.06 11.40
C MET A 42 -5.09 -0.60 11.09
N ILE A 43 -5.26 -1.15 9.89
CA ILE A 43 -6.48 -1.83 9.46
C ILE A 43 -6.13 -3.11 8.71
N GLU A 44 -6.86 -4.17 9.02
CA GLU A 44 -6.88 -5.39 8.21
C GLU A 44 -8.23 -5.53 7.50
N THR A 45 -8.24 -5.72 6.19
CA THR A 45 -9.50 -5.88 5.44
C THR A 45 -9.36 -6.80 4.22
N ASN A 46 -10.37 -7.62 3.95
CA ASN A 46 -10.50 -8.36 2.69
C ASN A 46 -11.31 -7.58 1.64
N SER A 47 -11.92 -6.46 2.04
CA SER A 47 -12.78 -5.65 1.18
C SER A 47 -11.96 -4.60 0.45
N MET A 48 -11.91 -4.69 -0.87
CA MET A 48 -11.28 -3.67 -1.71
C MET A 48 -11.96 -2.30 -1.59
N HIS A 49 -13.27 -2.25 -1.28
CA HIS A 49 -13.98 -1.00 -1.04
C HIS A 49 -13.49 -0.31 0.23
N VAL A 50 -13.32 -1.05 1.33
CA VAL A 50 -12.80 -0.52 2.59
C VAL A 50 -11.34 -0.07 2.41
N LEU A 51 -10.54 -0.90 1.75
CA LEU A 51 -9.14 -0.56 1.44
C LEU A 51 -9.06 0.72 0.60
N ALA A 52 -9.82 0.79 -0.50
CA ALA A 52 -9.83 1.96 -1.37
C ALA A 52 -10.32 3.20 -0.63
N GLY A 53 -11.33 3.09 0.24
CA GLY A 53 -11.82 4.20 1.05
C GLY A 53 -10.77 4.73 2.04
N PHE A 54 -10.09 3.85 2.75
CA PHE A 54 -8.98 4.21 3.65
C PHE A 54 -7.87 4.95 2.90
N LEU A 55 -7.45 4.40 1.76
CA LEU A 55 -6.41 5.01 0.94
C LEU A 55 -6.87 6.35 0.35
N ALA A 56 -8.09 6.42 -0.21
CA ALA A 56 -8.71 7.61 -0.81
C ALA A 56 -8.85 8.77 0.19
N ALA A 57 -9.13 8.47 1.46
CA ALA A 57 -9.18 9.45 2.54
C ALA A 57 -7.79 10.02 2.91
N GLY A 58 -6.70 9.50 2.32
CA GLY A 58 -5.34 9.88 2.69
C GLY A 58 -4.91 9.36 4.05
N ALA A 59 -5.62 8.35 4.59
CA ALA A 59 -5.37 7.83 5.93
C ALA A 59 -4.13 6.93 6.00
N GLY A 60 -3.56 6.51 4.86
CA GLY A 60 -2.35 5.71 4.84
C GLY A 60 -2.03 5.08 3.48
N VAL A 61 -1.27 3.99 3.53
CA VAL A 61 -0.76 3.23 2.38
C VAL A 61 -1.08 1.75 2.52
N SER A 62 -0.92 0.98 1.44
CA SER A 62 -1.05 -0.48 1.47
C SER A 62 -0.06 -1.11 0.51
N ILE A 63 0.19 -2.41 0.62
CA ILE A 63 0.98 -3.17 -0.36
C ILE A 63 0.06 -4.19 -1.01
N THR A 64 -0.02 -4.22 -2.34
CA THR A 64 -0.91 -5.14 -3.04
C THR A 64 -0.42 -5.52 -4.42
N ALA A 65 -0.99 -6.59 -4.98
CA ALA A 65 -0.75 -6.94 -6.37
C ALA A 65 -1.31 -5.85 -7.29
N LEU A 66 -0.52 -5.40 -8.27
CA LEU A 66 -0.93 -4.33 -9.18
C LEU A 66 -2.29 -4.60 -9.84
N GLY A 67 -2.55 -5.86 -10.22
CA GLY A 67 -3.83 -6.28 -10.80
C GLY A 67 -5.06 -5.99 -9.93
N ARG A 68 -4.94 -6.03 -8.59
CA ARG A 68 -6.06 -5.68 -7.70
C ARG A 68 -6.29 -4.18 -7.62
N ALA A 69 -5.24 -3.38 -7.77
CA ALA A 69 -5.32 -1.93 -7.74
C ALA A 69 -5.69 -1.30 -9.10
N GLN A 70 -5.59 -2.07 -10.20
CA GLN A 70 -5.74 -1.58 -11.58
C GLN A 70 -7.00 -0.74 -11.81
N MET A 71 -8.15 -1.17 -11.30
CA MET A 71 -9.41 -0.43 -11.47
C MET A 71 -9.34 0.95 -10.80
N CYS A 72 -8.87 1.02 -9.55
CA CYS A 72 -8.75 2.25 -8.79
C CYS A 72 -7.65 3.18 -9.32
N VAL A 73 -6.60 2.61 -9.93
CA VAL A 73 -5.55 3.37 -10.61
C VAL A 73 -6.06 3.93 -11.93
N GLY A 74 -6.76 3.11 -12.72
CA GLY A 74 -7.35 3.51 -14.00
C GLY A 74 -8.40 4.60 -13.85
N SER A 75 -9.14 4.64 -12.73
CA SER A 75 -10.08 5.71 -12.40
C SER A 75 -9.43 6.94 -11.74
N GLY A 76 -8.11 6.94 -11.54
CA GLY A 76 -7.37 8.06 -10.95
C GLY A 76 -7.57 8.26 -9.43
N ILE A 77 -8.27 7.34 -8.76
CA ILE A 77 -8.51 7.39 -7.31
C ILE A 77 -7.20 7.13 -6.56
N LEU A 78 -6.45 6.12 -7.00
CA LEU A 78 -5.18 5.73 -6.39
C LEU A 78 -4.01 6.00 -7.32
N THR A 79 -2.89 6.42 -6.74
CA THR A 79 -1.57 6.40 -7.37
C THR A 79 -0.79 5.23 -6.80
N VAL A 80 -0.05 4.54 -7.66
CA VAL A 80 0.80 3.40 -7.26
C VAL A 80 2.26 3.78 -7.33
N ILE A 81 3.00 3.37 -6.31
CA ILE A 81 4.46 3.39 -6.33
C ILE A 81 4.92 1.95 -6.56
N PRO A 82 5.64 1.66 -7.66
CA PRO A 82 6.20 0.34 -7.88
C PRO A 82 7.20 0.02 -6.76
N VAL A 83 7.03 -1.12 -6.11
CA VAL A 83 8.01 -1.62 -5.15
C VAL A 83 9.01 -2.46 -5.94
N VAL A 84 10.26 -2.01 -6.02
CA VAL A 84 11.34 -2.70 -6.72
C VAL A 84 12.14 -3.47 -5.69
N GLY A 85 12.03 -4.79 -5.75
CA GLY A 85 12.62 -5.76 -4.83
C GLY A 85 12.29 -7.17 -5.33
N ALA A 86 12.98 -8.19 -4.83
CA ALA A 86 12.87 -9.56 -5.30
C ALA A 86 11.57 -10.24 -4.81
N ALA A 87 10.39 -9.64 -5.00
CA ALA A 87 9.15 -10.35 -4.76
C ALA A 87 8.86 -11.34 -5.92
N PRO A 88 8.56 -12.61 -5.61
CA PRO A 88 9.02 -13.77 -6.37
C PRO A 88 7.90 -14.39 -7.21
N ALA A 89 8.13 -14.67 -8.50
CA ALA A 89 7.31 -15.56 -9.36
C ALA A 89 5.77 -15.34 -9.44
N ARG A 90 5.16 -14.41 -8.68
CA ARG A 90 3.72 -14.31 -8.39
C ARG A 90 3.07 -12.97 -8.76
N GLY A 91 3.83 -12.03 -9.35
CA GLY A 91 3.31 -10.81 -9.95
C GLY A 91 3.95 -9.51 -9.47
N ARG A 92 3.65 -8.40 -10.15
CA ARG A 92 4.14 -7.06 -9.80
C ARG A 92 3.38 -6.51 -8.58
N VAL A 93 4.13 -6.02 -7.60
CA VAL A 93 3.61 -5.41 -6.37
C VAL A 93 3.64 -3.89 -6.49
N ALA A 94 2.62 -3.25 -5.92
CA ALA A 94 2.48 -1.80 -5.89
C ALA A 94 2.08 -1.34 -4.50
N LEU A 95 2.52 -0.13 -4.16
CA LEU A 95 2.10 0.58 -2.96
C LEU A 95 1.11 1.68 -3.34
N PRO A 96 -0.21 1.44 -3.25
CA PRO A 96 -1.21 2.45 -3.53
C PRO A 96 -1.37 3.49 -2.41
N MET A 97 -1.63 4.73 -2.82
CA MET A 97 -2.05 5.85 -1.98
C MET A 97 -3.05 6.73 -2.75
N CYS A 98 -3.79 7.61 -2.08
CA CYS A 98 -4.63 8.58 -2.77
C CYS A 98 -3.79 9.57 -3.59
N ARG A 99 -4.27 9.86 -4.81
CA ARG A 99 -3.63 10.86 -5.67
C ARG A 99 -3.74 12.25 -5.04
N GLY A 100 -2.59 12.90 -4.84
CA GLY A 100 -2.55 14.26 -4.28
C GLY A 100 -2.74 14.33 -2.76
N ALA A 101 -2.90 13.19 -2.08
CA ALA A 101 -2.97 13.18 -0.63
C ALA A 101 -1.62 13.61 -0.02
N ARG A 102 -1.70 14.48 0.99
CA ARG A 102 -0.62 14.66 1.95
C ARG A 102 -0.82 13.61 3.03
N LEU A 103 0.02 12.58 3.02
CA LEU A 103 0.03 11.57 4.06
C LEU A 103 0.70 12.19 5.29
N ALA A 104 0.01 12.16 6.42
CA ALA A 104 0.63 12.49 7.70
C ALA A 104 1.53 11.32 8.11
N PRO A 105 2.79 11.57 8.47
CA PRO A 105 3.62 10.52 9.04
C PRO A 105 3.02 10.04 10.37
N ILE A 106 3.21 8.78 10.69
CA ILE A 106 2.98 8.23 12.02
C ILE A 106 3.97 8.94 12.95
N ASP A 107 3.45 9.50 14.05
CA ASP A 107 4.28 9.95 15.15
C ASP A 107 4.87 8.71 15.85
N GLN A 108 6.06 8.30 15.42
CA GLN A 108 6.83 7.28 16.13
C GLN A 108 7.39 7.95 17.38
N GLY A 109 6.61 7.96 18.46
CA GLY A 109 6.98 8.61 19.72
C GLY A 109 8.43 8.32 20.13
N ALA A 110 9.10 9.37 20.63
CA ALA A 110 10.45 9.36 21.17
C ALA A 110 10.64 8.38 22.34
#